data_AF-A0A349BX49-F1
#
_entry.id   AF-A0A349BX49-F1
#
_cell.length_a   1.000
_cell.length_b   1.000
_cell.length_c   1.000
_cell.angle_alpha   90.00
_cell.angle_beta   90.00
_cell.angle_gamma   90.00
#
_symmetry.space_group_name_H-M   'P 1'
#
loop_
_entity.id
_entity.type
_entity.pdbx_description
1 polymer ?
#
loop_
_entity_poly.entity_id
_entity_poly.type
_entity_poly.pdbx_seq_one_letter_code
_entity_poly.pdbx_strand_id
1 'polypeptide(L)'
;MAARKVKTAAKSKVFVSETDCYLFGKGTHYEIYKKLGAHPSVEDGVEGMFFAVWAPNAKQVSVVGTFNGWTEDQYIMKEVNDGGIHTIFIPGLGTG
;
A
#
# COMPACT_ATOMS: atom_id res chain seq x y z
N MET A 1 25.74 15.28 -25.03
CA MET A 1 25.15 14.95 -23.73
C MET A 1 23.63 14.98 -23.87
N ALA A 2 22.99 13.86 -24.23
CA ALA A 2 21.53 13.81 -24.40
C ALA A 2 20.89 13.49 -23.04
N ALA A 3 20.06 14.40 -22.53
CA ALA A 3 19.26 14.17 -21.33
C ALA A 3 18.30 13.00 -21.59
N ARG A 4 18.48 11.91 -20.83
CA ARG A 4 17.61 10.73 -20.88
C ARG A 4 16.26 11.15 -20.29
N LYS A 5 15.25 11.34 -21.15
CA LYS A 5 13.86 11.52 -20.69
C LYS A 5 13.47 10.29 -19.88
N VAL A 6 13.34 10.45 -18.57
CA VAL A 6 12.71 9.45 -17.71
C VAL A 6 11.26 9.38 -18.17
N LYS A 7 10.85 8.26 -18.79
CA LYS A 7 9.44 7.98 -19.00
C LYS A 7 8.84 7.73 -17.62
N THR A 8 8.13 8.71 -17.07
CA THR A 8 7.30 8.51 -15.88
C THR A 8 6.30 7.41 -16.24
N ALA A 9 6.43 6.23 -15.61
CA ALA A 9 5.41 5.20 -15.73
C ALA A 9 4.08 5.80 -15.24
N ALA A 10 3.01 5.62 -16.01
CA ALA A 10 1.69 6.07 -15.59
C ALA A 10 1.40 5.47 -14.20
N LYS A 11 1.09 6.32 -13.21
CA LYS A 11 0.77 5.85 -11.86
C LYS A 11 -0.49 4.98 -11.97
N SER A 12 -0.37 3.70 -11.62
CA SER A 12 -1.44 2.72 -11.68
C SER A 12 -1.96 2.42 -10.27
N LYS A 13 -3.20 1.93 -10.18
CA LYS A 13 -3.74 1.40 -8.92
C LYS A 13 -2.86 0.27 -8.39
N VAL A 14 -2.35 0.44 -7.17
CA VAL A 14 -1.71 -0.63 -6.39
C VAL A 14 -2.77 -1.32 -5.56
N PHE A 15 -2.76 -2.65 -5.53
CA PHE A 15 -3.66 -3.46 -4.73
C PHE A 15 -3.02 -4.82 -4.43
N VAL A 16 -3.51 -5.46 -3.37
CA VAL A 16 -3.15 -6.84 -2.99
C VAL A 16 -4.29 -7.76 -3.45
N SER A 17 -3.98 -8.72 -4.32
CA SER A 17 -4.90 -9.73 -4.80
C SER A 17 -4.91 -10.99 -3.93
N GLU A 18 -5.89 -11.88 -4.12
CA GLU A 18 -5.90 -13.20 -3.48
C GLU A 18 -4.65 -14.03 -3.84
N THR A 19 -4.17 -13.92 -5.08
CA THR A 19 -2.94 -14.60 -5.52
C THR A 19 -1.71 -14.04 -4.80
N ASP A 20 -1.67 -12.72 -4.57
CA ASP A 20 -0.59 -12.10 -3.81
C ASP A 20 -0.57 -12.65 -2.36
N CYS A 21 -1.73 -12.70 -1.69
CA CYS A 21 -1.86 -13.30 -0.36
C CYS A 21 -1.43 -14.77 -0.33
N TYR A 22 -1.90 -15.57 -1.29
CA TYR A 22 -1.58 -16.98 -1.38
C TYR A 22 -0.08 -17.26 -1.56
N LEU A 23 0.55 -16.58 -2.52
CA LEU A 23 1.99 -16.74 -2.78
C LEU A 23 2.82 -16.23 -1.62
N PHE A 24 2.39 -15.15 -0.96
CA PHE A 24 3.06 -14.63 0.21
C PHE A 24 2.98 -15.60 1.39
N GLY A 25 1.80 -16.17 1.66
CA GLY A 25 1.62 -17.20 2.69
C GLY A 25 2.45 -18.47 2.45
N LYS A 26 2.75 -18.79 1.18
CA LYS A 26 3.68 -19.87 0.80
C LYS A 26 5.16 -19.49 0.85
N GLY A 27 5.50 -18.22 1.08
CA GLY A 27 6.88 -17.73 1.01
C GLY A 27 7.47 -17.71 -0.40
N THR A 28 6.65 -17.75 -1.45
CA THR A 28 7.09 -17.82 -2.85
C THR A 28 6.80 -16.54 -3.65
N HIS A 29 6.29 -15.50 -3.00
CA HIS A 29 6.07 -14.21 -3.64
C HIS A 29 7.33 -13.33 -3.64
N TYR A 30 8.25 -13.58 -4.57
CA TYR A 30 9.54 -12.87 -4.65
C TYR A 30 9.43 -11.36 -4.89
N GLU A 31 8.33 -10.91 -5.50
CA GLU A 31 8.08 -9.48 -5.77
C GLU A 31 7.09 -8.83 -4.80
N ILE A 32 6.88 -9.41 -3.61
CA ILE A 32 5.88 -8.91 -2.65
C ILE A 32 6.16 -7.46 -2.20
N TYR A 33 7.43 -7.02 -2.26
CA TYR A 33 7.84 -5.64 -1.98
C TYR A 33 7.21 -4.60 -2.92
N LYS A 34 6.68 -5.00 -4.08
CA LYS A 34 5.89 -4.11 -4.97
C LYS A 34 4.46 -3.88 -4.48
N LYS A 35 4.04 -4.61 -3.44
CA LYS A 35 2.69 -4.65 -2.89
C LYS A 35 2.67 -4.20 -1.43
N LEU A 36 3.49 -4.83 -0.58
CA LEU A 36 3.68 -4.45 0.83
C LEU A 36 4.52 -3.18 0.94
N GLY A 37 4.32 -2.43 2.03
CA GLY A 37 4.94 -1.13 2.28
C GLY A 37 4.06 0.03 1.82
N ALA A 38 4.68 1.14 1.44
CA ALA A 38 4.01 2.35 0.97
C ALA A 38 4.33 2.61 -0.51
N HIS A 39 3.31 2.76 -1.35
CA HIS A 39 3.45 2.93 -2.79
C HIS A 39 2.53 4.03 -3.33
N PRO A 40 3.02 4.97 -4.15
CA PRO A 40 2.16 5.90 -4.87
C PRO A 40 1.13 5.12 -5.71
N SER A 41 -0.14 5.47 -5.57
CA SER A 41 -1.26 4.77 -6.22
C SER A 41 -2.27 5.78 -6.76
N VAL A 42 -3.06 5.34 -7.74
CA VAL A 42 -4.20 6.09 -8.26
C VAL A 42 -5.44 5.21 -8.14
N GLU A 43 -6.41 5.65 -7.35
CA GLU A 43 -7.68 4.97 -7.16
C GLU A 43 -8.82 5.88 -7.60
N ASP A 44 -9.66 5.39 -8.52
CA ASP A 44 -10.81 6.13 -9.07
C ASP A 44 -10.45 7.54 -9.59
N GLY A 45 -9.26 7.68 -10.16
CA GLY A 45 -8.72 8.94 -10.71
C GLY A 45 -8.08 9.87 -9.67
N VAL A 46 -8.05 9.48 -8.39
CA VAL A 46 -7.43 10.25 -7.30
C VAL A 46 -6.03 9.74 -7.01
N GLU A 47 -5.03 10.62 -7.03
CA GLU A 47 -3.68 10.28 -6.61
C GLU A 47 -3.57 10.21 -5.08
N GLY A 48 -2.76 9.28 -4.58
CA GLY A 48 -2.48 9.15 -3.15
C GLY A 48 -1.43 8.09 -2.85
N MET A 49 -1.44 7.60 -1.62
CA MET A 49 -0.52 6.57 -1.15
C MET A 49 -1.29 5.31 -0.73
N PHE A 50 -0.90 4.17 -1.28
CA PHE A 50 -1.37 2.86 -0.84
C PHE A 50 -0.40 2.30 0.20
N PHE A 51 -0.95 1.80 1.30
CA PHE A 51 -0.20 1.13 2.36
C PHE A 51 -0.65 -0.32 2.49
N ALA A 52 0.30 -1.22 2.69
CA ALA A 52 0.02 -2.60 3.06
C ALA A 52 1.04 -3.15 4.06
N VAL A 53 0.58 -3.87 5.08
CA VAL A 53 1.42 -4.51 6.09
C VAL A 53 0.88 -5.88 6.47
N TRP A 54 1.76 -6.83 6.71
CA TRP A 54 1.38 -8.14 7.25
C TRP A 54 1.39 -8.10 8.77
N ALA A 55 0.22 -8.33 9.38
CA ALA A 55 0.00 -8.30 10.82
C ALA A 55 -1.13 -9.27 11.23
N PRO A 56 -0.98 -10.59 11.01
CA PRO A 56 -2.08 -11.57 11.12
C PRO A 56 -2.69 -11.73 12.51
N ASN A 57 -1.99 -11.30 13.55
CA ASN A 57 -2.45 -11.40 14.94
C ASN A 57 -2.88 -10.03 15.50
N ALA A 58 -2.90 -8.97 14.69
CA ALA A 58 -3.27 -7.64 15.14
C ALA A 58 -4.80 -7.52 15.24
N LYS A 59 -5.29 -6.93 16.34
CA LYS A 59 -6.71 -6.60 16.49
C LYS A 59 -7.14 -5.48 15.55
N GLN A 60 -6.24 -4.53 15.30
CA GLN A 60 -6.44 -3.37 14.44
C GLN A 60 -5.08 -2.81 14.03
N VAL A 61 -5.02 -2.21 12.84
CA VAL A 61 -3.84 -1.50 12.34
C VAL A 61 -4.29 -0.15 11.80
N SER A 62 -3.54 0.91 12.08
CA SER A 62 -3.78 2.25 11.56
C SER A 62 -2.49 2.85 11.00
N VAL A 63 -2.62 3.71 9.98
CA VAL A 63 -1.50 4.53 9.49
C VAL A 63 -1.51 5.86 10.23
N VAL A 64 -0.40 6.21 10.87
CA VAL A 64 -0.23 7.46 11.62
C VAL A 64 0.98 8.22 11.11
N GLY A 65 0.91 9.56 11.14
CA GLY A 65 2.02 10.41 10.74
C GLY A 65 1.71 11.90 10.90
N THR A 66 2.60 12.74 10.37
CA THR A 66 2.42 14.20 10.42
C THR A 66 1.11 14.65 9.77
N PHE A 67 0.69 14.00 8.69
CA PHE A 67 -0.53 14.32 7.92
C PHE A 67 -1.83 14.15 8.70
N ASN A 68 -1.83 13.40 9.82
CA ASN A 68 -3.00 13.20 10.66
C ASN A 68 -2.76 13.59 12.13
N GLY A 69 -1.70 14.37 12.40
CA GLY A 69 -1.37 14.79 13.76
C GLY A 69 -1.01 13.63 14.70
N TRP A 70 -0.55 12.50 14.16
CA TRP A 70 -0.23 11.29 14.92
C TRP A 70 -1.42 10.68 15.69
N THR A 71 -2.65 10.80 15.18
CA THR A 71 -3.83 10.15 15.78
C THR A 71 -4.13 8.79 15.13
N GLU A 72 -4.60 7.82 15.91
CA GLU A 72 -4.79 6.42 15.46
C GLU A 72 -6.17 6.12 14.86
N ASP A 73 -7.12 7.03 15.01
CA ASP A 73 -8.55 6.82 14.77
C ASP A 73 -9.03 7.18 13.34
N GLN A 74 -8.19 7.83 12.54
CA GLN A 74 -8.58 8.35 11.22
C GLN A 74 -8.34 7.36 10.07
N TYR A 75 -7.21 6.65 10.07
CA TYR A 75 -6.76 5.84 8.93
C TYR A 75 -6.60 4.37 9.31
N ILE A 76 -7.71 3.76 9.73
CA ILE A 76 -7.79 2.35 10.11
C ILE A 76 -7.72 1.47 8.85
N MET A 77 -6.77 0.53 8.83
CA MET A 77 -6.53 -0.39 7.73
C MET A 77 -7.52 -1.57 7.75
N LYS A 78 -7.84 -2.10 6.57
CA LYS A 78 -8.72 -3.27 6.40
C LYS A 78 -7.90 -4.51 6.08
N GLU A 79 -8.19 -5.61 6.76
CA GLU A 79 -7.63 -6.92 6.39
C GLU A 79 -8.17 -7.36 5.03
N VAL A 80 -7.31 -7.99 4.24
CA VAL A 80 -7.61 -8.49 2.90
C VAL A 80 -7.51 -10.01 2.89
N ASN A 81 -8.60 -10.66 2.45
CA ASN A 81 -8.67 -12.09 2.13
C ASN A 81 -8.23 -13.04 3.27
N ASP A 82 -8.47 -12.66 4.53
CA ASP A 82 -8.10 -13.43 5.74
C ASP A 82 -6.62 -13.88 5.78
N GLY A 83 -5.75 -13.19 5.02
CA GLY A 83 -4.32 -13.51 4.91
C GLY A 83 -3.45 -12.76 5.92
N GLY A 84 -4.05 -11.98 6.83
CA GLY A 84 -3.36 -11.12 7.76
C GLY A 84 -2.68 -9.90 7.14
N ILE A 85 -2.93 -9.60 5.86
CA ILE A 85 -2.44 -8.38 5.21
C ILE A 85 -3.48 -7.30 5.38
N HIS A 86 -3.10 -6.21 6.03
CA HIS A 86 -3.93 -5.02 6.21
C HIS A 86 -3.55 -3.99 5.15
N THR A 87 -4.54 -3.35 4.53
CA THR A 87 -4.34 -2.36 3.47
C THR A 87 -5.18 -1.10 3.67
N ILE A 88 -4.72 0.02 3.14
CA ILE A 88 -5.49 1.27 3.01
C ILE A 88 -4.94 2.12 1.88
N PHE A 89 -5.80 2.89 1.23
CA PHE A 89 -5.41 3.98 0.35
C PHE A 89 -5.75 5.33 1.00
N ILE A 90 -4.79 6.23 1.04
CA ILE A 90 -4.94 7.58 1.59
C ILE A 90 -4.85 8.59 0.43
N PRO A 91 -5.96 9.23 0.03
CA PRO A 91 -5.97 10.19 -1.06
C PRO A 91 -5.16 11.44 -0.72
N GLY A 92 -4.48 12.01 -1.72
CA GLY A 92 -3.70 13.23 -1.58
C GLY A 92 -2.35 13.08 -0.87
N LEU A 93 -2.04 11.92 -0.29
CA LEU A 93 -0.76 11.70 0.37
C LEU A 93 0.35 11.39 -0.65
N GLY A 94 1.45 12.15 -0.59
CA GLY A 94 2.60 12.02 -1.49
C GLY A 94 3.84 11.40 -0.82
N THR A 95 4.96 11.42 -1.53
CA THR A 95 6.27 11.04 -0.98
C THR A 95 6.87 12.18 -0.15
N GLY A 96 7.43 11.89 1.02
CA GLY A 96 8.10 12.85 1.91
C GLY A 96 8.08 12.36 3.34
#